data_AF-A0A150WJF8-F1
#
_entry.id   AF-A0A150WJF8-F1
#
_cell.length_a   1.000
_cell.length_b   1.000
_cell.length_c   1.000
_cell.angle_alpha   90.00
_cell.angle_beta   90.00
_cell.angle_gamma   90.00
#
_symmetry.space_group_name_H-M   'P 1'
#
loop_
_entity.id
_entity.type
_entity.pdbx_description
1 polymer ?
#
loop_
_entity_poly.entity_id
_entity_poly.type
_entity_poly.pdbx_seq_one_letter_code
_entity_poly.pdbx_strand_id
1 'polypeptide(L)'
;MKTIISLLSLGFVIIIVCLVYLLRSGVSIRTAPIIKPSIVSPDFTNVPQGLFLRLFPDIQQSHYILWSVSQNSAEVQQTLSIMKERAEKELRQPVQFIYNGPKATLEEVKACARPCWILFPEDQANELKSNDWINTRLKPLDRPYFTISWIAFHRDITVPEPCIKEKRLDLECLKVVSIQEVRRKMKEESARYFFMRKYMDSDYFLFLEDPK
;
A
#
# COMPACT_ATOMS: atom_id res chain seq x y z
N MET A 1 -6.11 33.04 -37.75
CA MET A 1 -5.69 31.63 -37.54
C MET A 1 -4.29 31.51 -36.95
N LYS A 2 -3.22 32.02 -37.58
CA LYS A 2 -1.83 31.91 -37.06
C LYS A 2 -1.65 32.44 -35.62
N THR A 3 -2.28 33.56 -35.28
CA THR A 3 -2.26 34.16 -33.93
C THR A 3 -2.96 33.30 -32.87
N ILE A 4 -4.09 32.69 -33.24
CA ILE A 4 -4.85 31.79 -32.34
C ILE A 4 -4.06 30.50 -32.10
N ILE A 5 -3.44 29.95 -33.15
CA ILE A 5 -2.59 28.76 -33.04
C ILE A 5 -1.37 29.04 -32.15
N SER A 6 -0.77 30.23 -32.28
CA SER A 6 0.37 30.66 -31.46
C SER A 6 0.01 30.83 -29.98
N LEU A 7 -1.16 31.38 -29.67
CA LEU A 7 -1.66 31.50 -28.29
C LEU A 7 -1.96 30.14 -27.66
N LEU A 8 -2.58 29.22 -28.41
CA LEU A 8 -2.87 27.87 -27.95
C LEU A 8 -1.59 27.08 -27.66
N SER A 9 -0.60 27.15 -28.56
CA SER A 9 0.68 26.47 -28.38
C SER A 9 1.46 27.02 -27.19
N LEU A 10 1.45 28.34 -26.94
CA LEU A 10 2.02 28.93 -25.73
C LEU A 10 1.31 28.42 -24.46
N GLY A 11 -0.03 28.35 -24.49
CA GLY A 11 -0.82 27.80 -23.38
C GLY A 11 -0.47 26.35 -23.06
N PHE A 12 -0.34 25.49 -24.07
CA PHE A 12 0.08 24.10 -23.88
C PHE A 12 1.50 23.98 -23.31
N VAL A 13 2.44 24.82 -23.76
CA VAL A 13 3.80 24.84 -23.20
C VAL A 13 3.78 25.22 -21.72
N ILE A 14 3.01 26.25 -21.34
CA ILE A 14 2.88 26.65 -19.93
C ILE A 14 2.28 25.51 -19.10
N ILE A 15 1.20 24.86 -19.58
CA ILE A 15 0.58 23.73 -18.89
C ILE A 15 1.58 22.58 -18.70
N ILE A 16 2.34 22.22 -19.74
CA ILE A 16 3.35 21.16 -19.67
C ILE A 16 4.45 21.54 -18.67
N VAL A 17 4.96 22.77 -18.70
CA VAL A 17 5.97 23.25 -17.74
C VAL A 17 5.44 23.22 -16.32
N CYS A 18 4.19 23.65 -16.10
CA CYS A 18 3.54 23.56 -14.79
C CYS A 18 3.35 22.11 -14.35
N LEU A 19 2.89 21.21 -15.22
CA LEU A 19 2.76 19.78 -14.90
C LEU A 19 4.11 19.14 -14.57
N VAL A 20 5.14 19.40 -15.37
CA VAL A 20 6.51 18.92 -15.11
C VAL A 20 7.06 19.51 -13.81
N TYR A 21 6.81 20.79 -13.55
CA TYR A 21 7.20 21.42 -12.29
C TYR A 21 6.45 20.80 -11.11
N LEU A 22 5.14 20.58 -11.19
CA LEU A 22 4.34 19.93 -10.14
C LEU A 22 4.77 18.48 -9.91
N LEU A 23 5.04 17.72 -10.98
CA LEU A 23 5.58 16.36 -10.93
C LEU A 23 6.97 16.33 -10.27
N ARG A 24 7.90 17.20 -10.70
CA ARG A 24 9.25 17.30 -10.12
C ARG A 24 9.27 17.85 -8.71
N SER A 25 8.37 18.78 -8.40
CA SER A 25 8.19 19.35 -7.06
C SER A 25 7.49 18.38 -6.11
N GLY A 26 7.10 17.19 -6.59
CA GLY A 26 6.44 16.17 -5.80
C GLY A 26 5.13 16.66 -5.20
N VAL A 27 4.38 17.50 -5.92
CA VAL A 27 3.00 17.88 -5.53
C VAL A 27 2.10 16.68 -5.80
N SER A 28 2.32 15.62 -5.02
CA SER A 28 1.28 14.69 -4.64
C SER A 28 0.36 15.48 -3.73
N ILE A 29 -0.86 15.74 -4.18
CA ILE A 29 -1.93 16.27 -3.34
C ILE A 29 -1.98 15.35 -2.12
N ARG A 30 -1.66 15.90 -0.93
CA ARG A 30 -1.48 15.12 0.30
C ARG A 30 -2.65 14.14 0.52
N THR A 31 -2.34 12.90 0.16
CA THR A 31 -2.83 11.60 0.63
C THR A 31 -4.30 11.25 0.43
N ALA A 32 -4.51 10.08 -0.15
CA ALA A 32 -5.75 9.33 0.01
C ALA A 32 -6.09 9.20 1.52
N PRO A 33 -7.38 9.26 1.87
CA PRO A 33 -7.82 9.38 3.25
C PRO A 33 -7.35 8.20 4.09
N ILE A 34 -6.80 8.48 5.27
CA ILE A 34 -6.63 7.47 6.31
C ILE A 34 -8.01 6.90 6.65
N ILE A 35 -8.12 5.58 6.59
CA ILE A 35 -9.30 4.87 7.07
C ILE A 35 -9.24 4.87 8.60
N LYS A 36 -10.35 5.28 9.23
CA LYS A 36 -10.45 5.45 10.69
C LYS A 36 -9.92 4.22 11.45
N PRO A 37 -9.16 4.41 12.55
CA PRO A 37 -8.68 3.28 13.34
C PRO A 37 -9.82 2.50 13.98
N SER A 38 -9.61 1.19 14.06
CA SER A 38 -10.51 0.20 14.66
C SER A 38 -9.76 -0.54 15.76
N ILE A 39 -10.48 -0.88 16.84
CA ILE A 39 -9.94 -1.74 17.90
C ILE A 39 -9.80 -3.14 17.34
N VAL A 40 -8.67 -3.81 17.60
CA VAL A 40 -8.41 -5.21 17.28
C VAL A 40 -9.28 -6.07 18.17
N SER A 41 -10.07 -6.98 17.59
CA SER A 41 -10.91 -7.88 18.35
C SER A 41 -10.06 -8.95 19.08
N PRO A 42 -10.54 -9.52 20.20
CA PRO A 42 -9.77 -10.52 20.95
C PRO A 42 -9.38 -11.77 20.13
N ASP A 43 -10.20 -12.14 19.14
CA ASP A 43 -9.98 -13.24 18.21
C ASP A 43 -9.22 -12.83 16.94
N PHE A 44 -8.85 -11.55 16.83
CA PHE A 44 -8.13 -10.95 15.71
C PHE A 44 -8.86 -10.99 14.35
N THR A 45 -10.08 -11.54 14.28
CA THR A 45 -10.77 -11.78 13.01
C THR A 45 -11.18 -10.49 12.29
N ASN A 46 -11.36 -9.40 13.03
CA ASN A 46 -11.81 -8.14 12.46
C ASN A 46 -10.73 -7.44 11.61
N VAL A 47 -9.46 -7.75 11.81
CA VAL A 47 -8.35 -7.21 11.00
C VAL A 47 -8.41 -7.74 9.55
N PRO A 48 -8.32 -9.06 9.29
CA PRO A 48 -8.43 -9.60 7.93
C PRO A 48 -9.80 -9.33 7.31
N GLN A 49 -10.89 -9.39 8.07
CA GLN A 49 -12.22 -9.07 7.53
C GLN A 49 -12.32 -7.61 7.08
N GLY A 50 -11.83 -6.68 7.90
CA GLY A 50 -11.79 -5.26 7.59
C GLY A 50 -10.86 -4.97 6.41
N LEU A 51 -9.73 -5.66 6.31
CA LEU A 51 -8.80 -5.57 5.19
C LEU A 51 -9.46 -6.04 3.89
N PHE A 52 -10.06 -7.24 3.90
CA PHE A 52 -10.71 -7.80 2.72
C PHE A 52 -11.81 -6.91 2.18
N LEU A 53 -12.73 -6.45 3.05
CA LEU A 53 -13.86 -5.62 2.62
C LEU A 53 -13.42 -4.30 1.96
N ARG A 54 -12.32 -3.70 2.45
CA ARG A 54 -11.80 -2.44 1.91
C ARG A 54 -11.05 -2.63 0.60
N LEU A 55 -10.32 -3.74 0.48
CA LEU A 55 -9.48 -4.04 -0.67
C LEU A 55 -10.19 -4.88 -1.72
N PHE A 56 -11.41 -5.34 -1.48
CA PHE A 56 -12.12 -6.24 -2.39
C PHE A 56 -12.20 -5.71 -3.82
N PRO A 57 -12.52 -4.43 -4.08
CA PRO A 57 -12.49 -3.89 -5.44
C PRO A 57 -11.12 -4.03 -6.12
N ASP A 58 -10.03 -3.71 -5.41
CA ASP A 58 -8.68 -3.83 -5.94
C ASP A 58 -8.27 -5.30 -6.15
N ILE A 59 -8.65 -6.20 -5.22
CA ILE A 59 -8.46 -7.65 -5.34
C ILE A 59 -9.17 -8.17 -6.61
N GLN A 60 -10.39 -7.71 -6.86
CA GLN A 60 -11.19 -8.07 -8.04
C GLN A 60 -10.67 -7.49 -9.35
N GLN A 61 -9.76 -6.53 -9.34
CA GLN A 61 -9.18 -5.93 -10.54
C GLN A 61 -7.73 -6.36 -10.77
N SER A 62 -7.06 -6.81 -9.72
CA SER A 62 -5.63 -7.09 -9.76
C SER A 62 -5.32 -8.53 -10.12
N HIS A 63 -4.25 -8.69 -10.90
CA HIS A 63 -3.64 -10.00 -11.14
C HIS A 63 -2.69 -10.35 -10.01
N TYR A 64 -1.87 -9.38 -9.59
CA TYR A 64 -0.84 -9.57 -8.58
C TYR A 64 -1.12 -8.76 -7.32
N ILE A 65 -0.88 -9.36 -6.16
CA ILE A 65 -0.95 -8.69 -4.86
C ILE A 65 0.37 -8.95 -4.15
N LEU A 66 1.12 -7.88 -3.90
CA LEU A 66 2.41 -7.98 -3.26
C LEU A 66 2.26 -7.70 -1.77
N TRP A 67 2.70 -8.62 -0.92
CA TRP A 67 2.59 -8.50 0.52
C TRP A 67 3.98 -8.32 1.14
N SER A 68 4.23 -7.18 1.77
CA SER A 68 5.42 -6.96 2.62
C SER A 68 5.06 -7.28 4.06
N VAL A 69 5.47 -8.47 4.52
CA VAL A 69 5.08 -9.02 5.82
C VAL A 69 6.19 -9.86 6.44
N SER A 70 6.26 -9.91 7.78
CA SER A 70 7.06 -10.92 8.48
C SER A 70 6.38 -12.29 8.37
N GLN A 71 6.94 -13.17 7.54
CA GLN A 71 6.42 -14.51 7.32
C GLN A 71 6.48 -15.40 8.59
N ASN A 72 7.21 -14.99 9.64
CA ASN A 72 7.30 -15.72 10.89
C ASN A 72 6.23 -15.28 11.92
N SER A 73 5.45 -14.23 11.64
CA SER A 73 4.41 -13.74 12.55
C SER A 73 3.15 -14.60 12.47
N ALA A 74 2.69 -15.11 13.62
CA ALA A 74 1.45 -15.88 13.71
C ALA A 74 0.22 -15.06 13.26
N GLU A 75 0.19 -13.76 13.57
CA GLU A 75 -0.91 -12.86 13.18
C GLU A 75 -0.93 -12.61 11.67
N VAL A 76 0.26 -12.51 11.05
CA VAL A 76 0.39 -12.43 9.58
C VAL A 76 -0.11 -13.72 8.95
N GLN A 77 0.31 -14.89 9.44
CA GLN A 77 -0.12 -16.17 8.89
C GLN A 77 -1.63 -16.38 9.05
N GLN A 78 -2.19 -16.02 10.20
CA GLN A 78 -3.64 -16.04 10.43
C GLN A 78 -4.36 -15.08 9.46
N THR A 79 -3.84 -13.87 9.26
CA THR A 79 -4.42 -12.89 8.31
C THR A 79 -4.39 -13.42 6.89
N LEU A 80 -3.24 -13.89 6.41
CA LEU A 80 -3.09 -14.41 5.06
C LEU A 80 -4.02 -15.61 4.84
N SER A 81 -4.16 -16.49 5.83
CA SER A 81 -5.08 -17.63 5.76
C SER A 81 -6.55 -17.20 5.61
N ILE A 82 -7.04 -16.30 6.49
CA ILE A 82 -8.42 -15.81 6.44
C ILE A 82 -8.69 -15.01 5.17
N MET A 83 -7.74 -14.15 4.77
CA MET A 83 -7.82 -13.38 3.54
C MET A 83 -7.88 -14.30 2.32
N LYS A 84 -7.06 -15.37 2.31
CA LYS A 84 -7.02 -16.37 1.23
C LYS A 84 -8.35 -17.08 1.11
N GLU A 85 -8.83 -17.68 2.19
CA GLU A 85 -10.10 -18.41 2.21
C GLU A 85 -11.24 -17.53 1.66
N ARG A 86 -11.29 -16.27 2.10
CA ARG A 86 -12.29 -15.33 1.65
C ARG A 86 -12.12 -14.94 0.18
N ALA A 87 -10.89 -14.71 -0.28
CA ALA A 87 -10.61 -14.43 -1.68
C ALA A 87 -11.03 -15.60 -2.59
N GLU A 88 -10.69 -16.83 -2.22
CA GLU A 88 -11.04 -18.03 -2.98
C GLU A 88 -12.56 -18.23 -3.06
N LYS A 89 -13.26 -17.98 -1.96
CA LYS A 89 -14.72 -18.04 -1.89
C LYS A 89 -15.39 -17.00 -2.80
N GLU A 90 -14.98 -15.74 -2.71
CA GLU A 90 -15.62 -14.63 -3.42
C GLU A 90 -15.23 -14.58 -4.91
N LEU A 91 -13.98 -14.90 -5.24
CA LEU A 91 -13.48 -14.92 -6.62
C LEU A 91 -13.76 -16.25 -7.34
N ARG A 92 -14.12 -17.30 -6.59
CA ARG A 92 -14.33 -18.68 -7.08
C ARG A 92 -13.12 -19.25 -7.83
N GLN A 93 -11.92 -18.85 -7.41
CA GLN A 93 -10.64 -19.25 -8.00
C GLN A 93 -9.60 -19.42 -6.90
N PRO A 94 -8.70 -20.42 -6.98
CA PRO A 94 -7.66 -20.61 -5.98
C PRO A 94 -6.64 -19.47 -6.00
N VAL A 95 -6.17 -19.06 -4.83
CA VAL A 95 -5.09 -18.08 -4.68
C VAL A 95 -3.76 -18.81 -4.78
N GLN A 96 -2.91 -18.38 -5.72
CA GLN A 96 -1.55 -18.90 -5.84
C GLN A 96 -0.58 -18.04 -5.04
N PHE A 97 0.36 -18.69 -4.34
CA PHE A 97 1.40 -18.01 -3.57
C PHE A 97 2.77 -18.21 -4.19
N ILE A 98 3.50 -17.10 -4.31
CA ILE A 98 4.95 -17.11 -4.49
C ILE A 98 5.56 -16.69 -3.16
N TYR A 99 6.17 -17.65 -2.47
CA TYR A 99 6.91 -17.41 -1.25
C TYR A 99 8.31 -16.90 -1.61
N ASN A 100 8.77 -15.83 -0.94
CA ASN A 100 10.06 -15.18 -1.21
C ASN A 100 10.14 -14.43 -2.56
N GLY A 101 9.24 -13.46 -2.72
CA GLY A 101 9.15 -12.56 -3.87
C GLY A 101 10.50 -12.05 -4.40
N PRO A 102 11.44 -11.56 -3.56
CA PRO A 102 12.73 -11.05 -4.04
C PRO A 102 13.55 -12.05 -4.86
N LYS A 103 13.38 -13.36 -4.61
CA LYS A 103 14.08 -14.44 -5.33
C LYS A 103 13.29 -15.01 -6.51
N ALA A 104 12.02 -14.63 -6.64
CA ALA A 104 11.18 -15.15 -7.71
C ALA A 104 11.65 -14.63 -9.09
N THR A 105 11.71 -15.55 -10.04
CA THR A 105 12.07 -15.29 -11.43
C THR A 105 10.89 -14.68 -12.20
N LEU A 106 11.17 -14.04 -13.34
CA LEU A 106 10.12 -13.46 -14.19
C LEU A 106 9.16 -14.55 -14.71
N GLU A 107 9.68 -15.73 -14.97
CA GLU A 107 8.98 -16.88 -15.53
C GLU A 107 8.02 -17.49 -14.51
N GLU A 108 8.45 -17.59 -13.25
CA GLU A 108 7.58 -17.96 -12.13
C GLU A 108 6.43 -16.96 -11.96
N VAL A 109 6.72 -15.65 -12.00
CA VAL A 109 5.69 -14.60 -11.88
C VAL A 109 4.71 -14.62 -13.06
N LYS A 110 5.19 -14.88 -14.28
CA LYS A 110 4.35 -15.03 -15.47
C LYS A 110 3.42 -16.23 -15.40
N ALA A 111 3.93 -17.36 -14.91
CA ALA A 111 3.19 -18.61 -14.76
C ALA A 111 2.13 -18.56 -13.66
N CYS A 112 2.27 -17.61 -12.72
CA CYS A 112 1.35 -17.46 -11.60
C CYS A 112 -0.05 -17.00 -12.05
N ALA A 113 -1.04 -17.85 -11.80
CA ALA A 113 -2.44 -17.60 -12.14
C ALA A 113 -3.06 -16.55 -11.21
N ARG A 114 -4.04 -15.83 -11.74
CA ARG A 114 -4.82 -14.85 -10.98
C ARG A 114 -5.80 -15.55 -10.01
N PRO A 115 -5.95 -15.07 -8.76
CA PRO A 115 -5.13 -14.05 -8.09
C PRO A 115 -3.78 -14.62 -7.62
N CYS A 116 -2.70 -13.89 -7.93
CA CYS A 116 -1.34 -14.28 -7.55
C CYS A 116 -0.83 -13.42 -6.39
N TRP A 117 -0.53 -14.03 -5.25
CA TRP A 117 -0.02 -13.34 -4.08
C TRP A 117 1.47 -13.60 -3.93
N ILE A 118 2.25 -12.52 -3.87
CA ILE A 118 3.71 -12.60 -3.83
C ILE A 118 4.17 -12.05 -2.48
N LEU A 119 4.77 -12.92 -1.66
CA LEU A 119 5.18 -12.57 -0.30
C LEU A 119 6.63 -12.08 -0.27
N PHE A 120 6.81 -10.83 0.12
CA PHE A 120 8.08 -10.18 0.35
C PHE A 120 8.36 -10.07 1.85
N PRO A 121 9.64 -9.94 2.24
CA PRO A 121 10.00 -9.42 3.55
C PRO A 121 9.36 -8.04 3.80
N GLU A 122 9.31 -7.66 5.07
CA GLU A 122 8.83 -6.34 5.49
C GLU A 122 9.54 -5.22 4.71
N ASP A 123 8.78 -4.17 4.40
CA ASP A 123 9.25 -2.94 3.74
C ASP A 123 9.80 -3.06 2.30
N GLN A 124 9.81 -4.26 1.71
CA GLN A 124 10.43 -4.49 0.39
C GLN A 124 9.48 -4.48 -0.82
N ALA A 125 8.17 -4.33 -0.65
CA ALA A 125 7.20 -4.47 -1.74
C ALA A 125 6.44 -3.20 -2.11
N ASN A 126 6.66 -2.08 -1.43
CA ASN A 126 6.01 -0.80 -1.73
C ASN A 126 6.74 -0.01 -2.86
N GLU A 127 6.06 1.00 -3.41
CA GLU A 127 6.59 1.91 -4.43
C GLU A 127 6.88 3.34 -3.92
N LEU A 128 7.04 3.52 -2.60
CA LEU A 128 7.43 4.82 -2.04
C LEU A 128 8.78 5.28 -2.60
N LYS A 129 9.71 4.31 -2.77
CA LYS A 129 11.00 4.45 -3.46
C LYS A 129 11.02 3.52 -4.68
N SER A 130 11.92 3.77 -5.63
CA SER A 130 12.08 2.89 -6.80
C SER A 130 12.36 1.46 -6.36
N ASN A 131 11.51 0.53 -6.79
CA ASN A 131 11.65 -0.89 -6.50
C ASN A 131 12.08 -1.62 -7.77
N ASP A 132 13.36 -2.00 -7.84
CA ASP A 132 13.95 -2.61 -9.03
C ASP A 132 13.29 -3.93 -9.38
N TRP A 133 12.86 -4.72 -8.39
CA TRP A 133 12.16 -5.97 -8.65
C TRP A 133 10.82 -5.72 -9.34
N ILE A 134 10.01 -4.78 -8.84
CA ILE A 134 8.72 -4.42 -9.46
C ILE A 134 8.97 -3.89 -10.89
N ASN A 135 9.94 -3.00 -11.05
CA ASN A 135 10.24 -2.38 -12.35
C ASN A 135 10.75 -3.39 -13.39
N THR A 136 11.49 -4.42 -12.99
CA THR A 136 12.13 -5.37 -13.92
C THR A 136 11.36 -6.69 -14.08
N ARG A 137 10.54 -7.07 -13.09
CA ARG A 137 9.84 -8.38 -13.07
C ARG A 137 8.32 -8.25 -13.20
N LEU A 138 7.72 -7.20 -12.66
CA LEU A 138 6.27 -7.08 -12.58
C LEU A 138 5.69 -6.13 -13.64
N LYS A 139 6.18 -4.88 -13.71
CA LYS A 139 5.72 -3.87 -14.68
C LYS A 139 5.82 -4.31 -16.14
N PRO A 140 6.87 -5.04 -16.59
CA PRO A 140 6.94 -5.51 -17.98
C PRO A 140 5.84 -6.51 -18.36
N LEU A 141 5.08 -7.05 -17.40
CA LEU A 141 3.97 -7.95 -17.66
C LEU A 141 2.68 -7.22 -18.03
N ASP A 142 2.61 -5.91 -17.79
CA ASP A 142 1.45 -5.06 -18.06
C ASP A 142 0.13 -5.63 -17.50
N ARG A 143 0.19 -6.11 -16.25
CA ARG A 143 -0.97 -6.62 -15.51
C ARG A 143 -1.20 -5.80 -14.26
N PRO A 144 -2.46 -5.52 -13.87
CA PRO A 144 -2.75 -4.72 -12.69
C PRO A 144 -2.23 -5.39 -11.41
N TYR A 145 -1.67 -4.57 -10.52
CA TYR A 145 -1.21 -5.01 -9.21
C TYR A 145 -1.39 -3.91 -8.17
N PHE A 146 -1.36 -4.30 -6.90
CA PHE A 146 -1.20 -3.39 -5.78
C PHE A 146 -0.36 -4.05 -4.68
N THR A 147 0.08 -3.24 -3.72
CA THR A 147 0.97 -3.66 -2.64
C THR A 147 0.26 -3.49 -1.30
N ILE A 148 0.56 -4.38 -0.35
CA ILE A 148 0.12 -4.29 1.04
C ILE A 148 1.38 -4.41 1.90
N SER A 149 1.74 -3.33 2.57
CA SER A 149 2.83 -3.31 3.55
C SER A 149 2.25 -3.34 4.96
N TRP A 150 2.65 -4.34 5.74
CA TRP A 150 2.28 -4.48 7.14
C TRP A 150 3.26 -3.70 8.00
N ILE A 151 2.74 -2.77 8.79
CA ILE A 151 3.55 -1.88 9.64
C ILE A 151 3.11 -2.06 11.09
N ALA A 152 4.00 -2.65 11.89
CA ALA A 152 3.93 -2.63 13.34
C ALA A 152 4.18 -1.21 13.88
N PHE A 153 3.41 -0.77 14.89
CA PHE A 153 3.61 0.54 15.50
C PHE A 153 3.33 0.62 17.01
N HIS A 154 3.94 1.64 17.64
CA HIS A 154 3.60 2.10 18.97
C HIS A 154 2.92 3.47 18.92
N ARG A 155 1.97 3.73 19.82
CA ARG A 155 1.20 5.00 19.83
C ARG A 155 2.05 6.23 20.07
N ASP A 156 3.03 6.10 20.95
CA ASP A 156 3.84 7.21 21.42
C ASP A 156 5.08 7.37 20.54
N ILE A 157 4.82 7.76 19.30
CA ILE A 157 5.86 8.11 18.33
C ILE A 157 5.89 9.62 18.14
N THR A 158 7.10 10.18 18.15
CA THR A 158 7.33 11.59 17.84
C THR A 158 7.56 11.74 16.35
N VAL A 159 6.87 12.68 15.71
CA VAL A 159 7.08 12.99 14.29
C VAL A 159 8.33 13.86 14.17
N PRO A 160 9.37 13.42 13.46
CA PRO A 160 10.54 14.25 13.20
C PRO A 160 10.15 15.46 12.34
N GLU A 161 10.73 16.63 12.64
CA GLU A 161 10.52 17.86 11.85
C GLU A 161 10.72 17.70 10.33
N PRO A 162 11.72 16.93 9.84
CA PRO A 162 11.84 16.64 8.41
C PRO A 162 10.56 16.06 7.80
N CYS A 163 9.93 15.11 8.47
CA CYS A 163 8.72 14.44 7.98
C CYS A 163 7.50 15.36 7.92
N ILE A 164 7.45 16.40 8.74
CA ILE A 164 6.37 17.40 8.71
C ILE A 164 6.48 18.27 7.44
N LYS A 165 7.73 18.59 7.07
CA LYS A 165 8.07 19.47 5.94
C LYS A 165 8.10 18.72 4.61
N GLU A 166 8.27 17.40 4.62
CA GLU A 166 8.24 16.58 3.42
C GLU A 166 6.86 16.59 2.74
N LYS A 167 6.89 16.68 1.42
CA LYS A 167 5.69 16.63 0.57
C LYS A 167 5.40 15.20 0.09
N ARG A 168 6.46 14.45 -0.24
CA ARG A 168 6.41 13.02 -0.53
C ARG A 168 7.08 12.31 0.63
N LEU A 169 6.29 11.57 1.40
CA LEU A 169 6.80 10.83 2.54
C LEU A 169 7.49 9.57 2.03
N ASP A 170 8.70 9.32 2.53
CA ASP A 170 9.24 7.97 2.50
C ASP A 170 8.57 7.09 3.57
N LEU A 171 8.99 5.82 3.67
CA LEU A 171 8.33 4.88 4.57
C LEU A 171 8.41 5.30 6.05
N GLU A 172 9.56 5.80 6.48
CA GLU A 172 9.77 6.26 7.86
C GLU A 172 8.85 7.45 8.16
N CYS A 173 8.85 8.45 7.27
CA CYS A 173 8.00 9.62 7.44
C CYS A 173 6.50 9.28 7.30
N LEU A 174 6.14 8.35 6.41
CA LEU A 174 4.76 7.88 6.24
C LEU A 174 4.27 7.23 7.52
N LYS A 175 5.09 6.40 8.16
CA LYS A 175 4.74 5.70 9.39
C LYS A 175 4.42 6.68 10.51
N VAL A 176 5.37 7.56 10.85
CA VAL A 176 5.24 8.48 11.98
C VAL A 176 4.10 9.50 11.76
N VAL A 177 3.95 10.05 10.56
CA VAL A 177 2.87 11.00 10.24
C VAL A 177 1.51 10.31 10.32
N SER A 178 1.38 9.10 9.77
CA SER A 178 0.12 8.36 9.79
C SER A 178 -0.36 8.08 11.21
N ILE A 179 0.55 7.66 12.09
CA ILE A 179 0.24 7.39 13.50
C ILE A 179 -0.22 8.66 14.21
N GLN A 180 0.50 9.77 14.02
CA GLN A 180 0.14 11.06 14.63
C GLN A 180 -1.24 11.56 14.17
N GLU A 181 -1.59 11.37 12.90
CA GLU A 181 -2.91 11.75 12.34
C GLU A 181 -4.08 10.96 12.95
N VAL A 182 -3.85 9.69 13.34
CA VAL A 182 -4.90 8.85 13.97
C VAL A 182 -4.87 8.86 15.48
N ARG A 183 -3.78 9.28 16.12
CA ARG A 183 -3.58 9.19 17.57
C ARG A 183 -4.76 9.78 18.36
N ARG A 184 -5.26 10.95 17.95
CA ARG A 184 -6.41 11.62 18.59
C ARG A 184 -7.74 10.82 18.49
N LYS A 185 -7.81 9.83 17.61
CA LYS A 185 -8.98 8.96 17.39
C LYS A 185 -8.89 7.65 18.18
N MET A 186 -7.72 7.31 18.75
CA MET A 186 -7.48 6.13 19.59
C MET A 186 -7.75 6.48 21.05
N LYS A 187 -8.97 6.25 21.53
CA LYS A 187 -9.43 6.72 22.85
C LYS A 187 -9.16 5.75 23.99
N GLU A 188 -9.08 4.46 23.72
CA GLU A 188 -8.96 3.42 24.74
C GLU A 188 -7.48 3.03 24.90
N GLU A 189 -6.86 3.45 26.00
CA GLU A 189 -5.43 3.23 26.25
C GLU A 189 -5.03 1.75 26.36
N SER A 190 -5.94 0.90 26.81
CA SER A 190 -5.73 -0.54 26.97
C SER A 190 -6.08 -1.37 25.73
N ALA A 191 -6.83 -0.81 24.78
CA ALA A 191 -7.15 -1.48 23.54
C ALA A 191 -5.91 -1.60 22.65
N ARG A 192 -5.98 -2.38 21.59
CA ARG A 192 -4.98 -2.41 20.51
C ARG A 192 -5.67 -1.96 19.23
N TYR A 193 -5.03 -1.13 18.41
CA TYR A 193 -5.66 -0.59 17.21
C TYR A 193 -5.03 -1.08 15.91
N PHE A 194 -5.84 -1.06 14.85
CA PHE A 194 -5.36 -1.17 13.48
C PHE A 194 -6.03 -0.13 12.59
N PHE A 195 -5.34 0.29 11.53
CA PHE A 195 -5.88 1.20 10.52
C PHE A 195 -5.17 1.02 9.18
N MET A 196 -5.72 1.62 8.13
CA MET A 196 -5.13 1.53 6.80
C MET A 196 -4.94 2.91 6.19
N ARG A 197 -3.87 3.04 5.41
CA ARG A 197 -3.62 4.19 4.54
C ARG A 197 -3.37 3.71 3.12
N LYS A 198 -4.01 4.35 2.15
CA LYS A 198 -3.70 4.20 0.72
C LYS A 198 -2.75 5.32 0.31
N TYR A 199 -1.82 5.04 -0.58
CA TYR A 199 -0.86 6.00 -1.12
C TYR A 199 -0.62 5.71 -2.61
N MET A 200 -0.47 6.75 -3.43
CA MET A 200 -0.17 6.63 -4.88
C MET A 200 -1.01 5.61 -5.65
N ASP A 201 -2.29 5.48 -5.27
CA ASP A 201 -3.31 4.61 -5.87
C ASP A 201 -3.12 3.08 -5.82
N SER A 202 -1.90 2.58 -5.64
CA SER A 202 -1.57 1.14 -5.62
C SER A 202 -0.85 0.68 -4.35
N ASP A 203 -0.42 1.58 -3.46
CA ASP A 203 0.26 1.19 -2.22
C ASP A 203 -0.69 1.28 -1.01
N TYR A 204 -0.91 0.14 -0.35
CA TYR A 204 -1.67 0.06 0.90
C TYR A 204 -0.74 -0.23 2.07
N PHE A 205 -0.95 0.50 3.16
CA PHE A 205 -0.22 0.34 4.41
C PHE A 205 -1.20 -0.04 5.51
N LEU A 206 -1.08 -1.27 6.01
CA LEU A 206 -1.84 -1.75 7.15
C LEU A 206 -1.01 -1.50 8.40
N PHE A 207 -1.47 -0.59 9.24
CA PHE A 207 -0.86 -0.30 10.52
C PHE A 207 -1.54 -1.13 11.59
N LEU A 208 -0.75 -1.86 12.37
CA LEU A 208 -1.22 -2.64 13.50
C LEU A 208 -0.38 -2.32 14.72
N GLU A 209 -1.05 -1.98 15.81
CA GLU A 209 -0.38 -1.64 17.06
C GLU A 209 0.25 -2.91 17.65
N ASP A 210 1.48 -2.81 18.14
CA ASP A 210 2.15 -3.92 18.82
C ASP A 210 1.44 -4.29 20.13
N PRO A 211 1.43 -5.58 20.52
CA PRO A 211 1.00 -5.96 21.86
C PRO A 211 1.89 -5.28 22.91
N LYS A 212 1.27 -4.80 24.00
CA LYS A 212 2.00 -4.26 25.16
C LYS A 212 2.71 -5.35 25.94
#